data_AF-A0A8S4C0S3-F1
#
_entry.id   AF-A0A8S4C0S3-F1
#
_cell.length_a   1.000
_cell.length_b   1.000
_cell.length_c   1.000
_cell.angle_alpha   90.00
_cell.angle_beta   90.00
_cell.angle_gamma   90.00
#
_symmetry.space_group_name_H-M   'P 1'
#
loop_
_entity.id
_entity.type
_entity.pdbx_description
1 polymer ?
#
loop_
_entity_poly.entity_id
_entity_poly.type
_entity_poly.pdbx_seq_one_letter_code
_entity_poly.pdbx_strand_id
1 'polypeptide(L)' 'MKWSVVFNSQNGEFIARICQITKKSLTLKITALFKEKVEIRRRLTLAFSPFKGDNNNLIIQKATELGIDQIIPVLTDY' A
#
# COMPACT_ATOMS: atom_id res chain seq x y z
N MET A 1 20.43 16.69 -7.66
CA MET A 1 20.21 15.85 -6.46
C MET A 1 18.78 15.29 -6.54
N LYS A 2 18.55 13.99 -6.26
CA LYS A 2 17.22 13.36 -6.41
C LYS A 2 16.59 13.03 -5.04
N TRP A 3 15.30 13.28 -4.92
CA TRP A 3 14.49 13.03 -3.72
C TRP A 3 13.40 12.00 -4.02
N SER A 4 12.94 11.31 -2.99
CA SER A 4 11.82 10.36 -3.02
C SER A 4 11.00 10.50 -1.74
N VAL A 5 9.72 10.13 -1.81
CA VAL A 5 8.91 9.88 -0.62
C VAL A 5 8.83 8.38 -0.41
N VAL A 6 9.05 7.93 0.82
CA VAL A 6 8.87 6.53 1.23
C VAL A 6 7.95 6.49 2.43
N PHE A 7 7.19 5.41 2.59
CA PHE A 7 6.25 5.28 3.69
C PHE A 7 6.30 3.89 4.31
N ASN A 8 5.83 3.79 5.55
CA ASN A 8 5.52 2.53 6.19
C ASN A 8 4.16 2.65 6.91
N SER A 9 3.59 1.52 7.31
CA SER A 9 2.28 1.48 7.98
C SER A 9 2.31 1.91 9.46
N GLN A 10 3.49 2.15 10.03
CA GLN A 10 3.70 2.34 11.46
C GLN A 10 3.92 3.81 11.83
N ASN A 11 4.68 4.53 11.01
CA ASN A 11 5.21 5.86 11.31
C ASN A 11 4.78 6.93 10.29
N GLY A 12 4.27 6.53 9.12
CA GLY A 12 3.80 7.45 8.08
C GLY A 12 4.77 7.58 6.92
N GLU A 13 4.86 8.79 6.35
CA GLU A 13 5.61 9.11 5.14
C GLU A 13 6.85 9.95 5.45
N PHE A 14 7.93 9.73 4.71
CA PHE A 14 9.24 10.34 4.93
C PHE A 14 9.82 10.89 3.63
N ILE A 15 10.44 12.07 3.71
CA ILE A 15 11.32 12.56 2.66
C ILE A 15 12.65 11.82 2.76
N ALA A 16 13.09 11.26 1.64
CA ALA A 16 14.36 10.55 1.55
C ALA A 16 15.19 11.09 0.38
N ARG A 17 16.49 11.26 0.62
CA ARG A 17 17.46 11.56 -0.43
C ARG A 17 17.97 10.28 -1.04
N ILE A 18 18.02 10.22 -2.38
CA ILE A 18 18.66 9.11 -3.07
C ILE A 18 20.19 9.27 -2.95
N CYS A 19 20.84 8.28 -2.34
CA CYS A 19 22.29 8.25 -2.18
C CYS A 19 22.99 7.46 -3.29
N GLN A 20 22.41 6.33 -3.69
CA GLN A 20 22.99 5.47 -4.73
C GLN A 20 21.87 4.70 -5.44
N ILE A 21 22.03 4.51 -6.76
CA ILE A 21 21.16 3.68 -7.58
C ILE A 21 22.04 2.69 -8.33
N THR A 22 21.70 1.41 -8.28
CA THR A 22 22.24 0.37 -9.16
C THR A 22 21.10 -0.33 -9.89
N LYS A 23 21.41 -1.28 -10.78
CA LYS A 23 20.39 -2.07 -11.48
C LYS A 23 19.47 -2.87 -10.54
N LYS A 24 19.94 -3.25 -9.34
CA LYS A 24 19.20 -4.10 -8.40
C LYS A 24 19.04 -3.50 -6.99
N SER A 25 19.58 -2.30 -6.74
CA SER A 25 19.53 -1.70 -5.41
C SER A 25 19.35 -0.18 -5.46
N LEU A 26 18.72 0.35 -4.42
CA LEU A 26 18.49 1.76 -4.19
C LEU A 26 18.80 2.06 -2.72
N THR A 27 19.79 2.93 -2.48
CA THR A 27 20.15 3.37 -1.13
C THR A 27 19.57 4.76 -0.89
N LEU A 28 18.77 4.88 0.17
CA LEU A 28 18.08 6.10 0.56
C LEU A 28 18.56 6.57 1.94
N LYS A 29 18.69 7.88 2.12
CA LYS A 29 18.87 8.50 3.44
C LYS A 29 17.58 9.24 3.81
N ILE A 30 16.90 8.80 4.86
CA ILE A 30 15.76 9.53 5.44
C ILE A 30 16.25 10.89 5.96
N THR A 31 15.56 11.97 5.59
CA THR A 31 15.94 13.34 5.97
C THR A 31 14.91 14.02 6.86
N ALA A 32 13.63 13.74 6.67
CA ALA A 32 12.56 14.32 7.47
C ALA A 32 11.31 13.42 7.44
N LEU A 33 10.51 13.46 8.51
CA LEU A 33 9.13 13.00 8.48
C LEU A 33 8.32 13.99 7.62
N PHE A 34 7.59 13.47 6.65
CA PHE A 34 6.74 14.26 5.77
C PHE A 34 5.30 14.34 6.28
N LYS A 35 4.77 13.19 6.69
CA LYS A 35 3.39 13.06 7.15
C LYS A 35 3.31 11.95 8.19
N GLU A 36 2.69 12.25 9.33
CA GLU A 36 2.42 11.23 10.35
C GLU A 36 1.44 10.17 9.82
N LYS A 37 1.51 8.98 10.43
CA LYS A 37 0.54 7.94 10.19
C LYS A 37 -0.87 8.47 10.46
N VAL A 38 -1.75 8.31 9.48
CA VAL A 38 -3.19 8.57 9.66
C VAL A 38 -3.81 7.39 10.41
N GLU A 39 -4.53 7.67 11.50
CA GLU A 39 -5.33 6.65 12.15
C GLU A 39 -6.55 6.27 11.30
N ILE A 40 -6.67 4.97 11.01
CA ILE A 40 -7.82 4.41 10.33
C ILE A 40 -8.98 4.35 11.33
N ARG A 41 -9.94 5.27 11.20
CA ARG A 41 -11.08 5.40 12.13
C ARG A 41 -12.10 4.25 12.04
N ARG A 42 -12.13 3.52 10.92
CA ARG A 42 -13.05 2.39 10.71
C ARG A 42 -12.31 1.28 9.96
N ARG A 43 -12.31 0.08 10.53
CA ARG A 43 -11.75 -1.10 9.86
C ARG A 43 -12.88 -1.82 9.12
N LEU A 44 -12.76 -1.87 7.80
CA LEU A 44 -13.70 -2.56 6.95
C LEU A 44 -13.04 -3.83 6.41
N THR A 45 -13.79 -4.93 6.42
CA THR A 45 -13.38 -6.21 5.86
C THR A 45 -14.27 -6.53 4.66
N LEU A 46 -13.66 -6.75 3.49
CA LEU A 46 -14.35 -7.19 2.28
C LEU A 46 -14.19 -8.70 2.13
N ALA A 47 -15.26 -9.45 2.30
CA ALA A 47 -15.33 -10.84 1.88
C ALA A 47 -15.85 -10.90 0.43
N PHE A 48 -15.13 -11.54 -0.49
CA PHE A 48 -15.59 -11.69 -1.88
C PHE A 48 -15.22 -13.06 -2.45
N SER A 49 -16.05 -13.59 -3.35
CA SER A 49 -15.76 -14.85 -4.05
C SER A 49 -14.87 -14.58 -5.26
N PRO A 50 -13.65 -15.15 -5.35
CA PRO A 50 -12.80 -14.98 -6.53
C PRO A 50 -13.39 -15.69 -7.75
N PHE A 51 -13.33 -15.02 -8.91
CA PHE A 51 -13.86 -15.56 -10.16
C PHE A 51 -12.80 -15.58 -11.27
N LYS A 52 -13.04 -16.35 -12.34
CA LYS A 52 -12.07 -16.50 -13.44
C LYS A 52 -11.91 -15.18 -14.22
N GLY A 53 -10.67 -14.84 -14.57
CA GLY A 53 -10.30 -13.66 -15.36
C GLY A 53 -9.65 -12.53 -14.53
N ASP A 54 -9.43 -11.39 -15.17
CA ASP A 54 -8.63 -10.27 -14.62
C ASP A 54 -9.36 -9.39 -13.60
N ASN A 55 -10.67 -9.57 -13.46
CA ASN A 55 -11.53 -8.72 -12.63
C ASN A 55 -11.21 -8.76 -11.13
N ASN A 56 -10.53 -9.81 -10.63
CA ASN A 56 -10.09 -9.87 -9.24
C ASN A 56 -9.07 -8.75 -8.92
N ASN A 57 -8.21 -8.40 -9.88
CA ASN A 57 -7.24 -7.31 -9.70
C ASN A 57 -7.96 -5.97 -9.54
N LEU A 58 -9.06 -5.76 -10.28
CA LEU A 58 -9.87 -4.56 -10.15
C LEU A 58 -10.52 -4.46 -8.77
N ILE A 59 -11.02 -5.57 -8.22
CA ILE A 59 -11.58 -5.62 -6.87
C ILE A 59 -10.52 -5.25 -5.84
N ILE A 60 -9.34 -5.85 -5.91
CA ILE A 60 -8.23 -5.56 -4.98
C ILE A 60 -7.83 -4.08 -5.06
N GLN A 61 -7.70 -3.55 -6.28
CA GLN A 61 -7.37 -2.13 -6.50
C GLN A 61 -8.43 -1.22 -5.88
N LYS A 62 -9.72 -1.42 -6.20
CA LYS A 62 -10.79 -0.55 -5.72
C LYS A 62 -11.04 -0.67 -4.23
N ALA A 63 -10.93 -1.86 -3.67
CA ALA A 63 -10.97 -2.06 -2.22
C ALA A 63 -9.83 -1.29 -1.52
N THR A 64 -8.62 -1.33 -2.07
CA THR A 64 -7.46 -0.59 -1.53
C THR A 64 -7.67 0.93 -1.63
N GLU A 65 -8.11 1.44 -2.79
CA GLU A 65 -8.40 2.87 -3.01
C GLU A 65 -9.50 3.41 -2.08
N LEU A 66 -10.50 2.59 -1.75
CA LEU A 66 -11.61 2.93 -0.85
C LEU A 66 -11.25 2.78 0.64
N GLY A 67 -10.03 2.34 0.97
CA GLY A 67 -9.56 2.21 2.35
C GLY A 67 -10.10 0.98 3.09
N ILE A 68 -10.37 -0.12 2.38
CA ILE A 68 -10.66 -1.42 2.99
C ILE A 68 -9.39 -1.92 3.72
N ASP A 69 -9.55 -2.35 4.98
CA ASP A 69 -8.44 -2.79 5.85
C ASP A 69 -8.04 -4.24 5.56
N GLN A 70 -9.03 -5.09 5.26
CA GLN A 70 -8.82 -6.51 4.99
C GLN A 70 -9.67 -7.01 3.83
N ILE A 71 -9.08 -7.82 2.96
CA ILE A 71 -9.77 -8.50 1.87
C ILE A 71 -9.66 -10.00 2.11
N ILE A 72 -10.80 -10.68 2.22
CA ILE A 72 -10.91 -12.11 2.48
C ILE A 72 -11.52 -12.78 1.24
N PRO A 73 -10.75 -13.53 0.44
CA PRO A 73 -11.32 -14.38 -0.58
C PRO A 73 -12.13 -15.51 0.09
N VAL A 74 -13.37 -15.71 -0.33
CA VAL A 74 -14.25 -16.77 0.17
C VAL A 74 -14.62 -17.73 -0.94
N LEU A 75 -14.71 -19.02 -0.64
CA LEU A 75 -15.30 -20.00 -1.56
C LEU A 75 -16.80 -20.09 -1.26
N THR A 76 -17.60 -20.00 -2.31
CA THR A 76 -19.06 -20.10 -2.25
C THR A 76 -19.52 -21.31 -3.04
N ASP A 77 -20.65 -21.91 -2.66
CA ASP A 77 -21.22 -23.08 -3.37
C ASP A 77 -21.89 -22.72 -4.72
N TYR A 78 -21.89 -21.44 -5.08
CA TYR A 78 -22.37 -20.89 -6.35
C TYR A 78 -21.22 -20.35 -7.18
#